data_AF-A0A3D4UBF0-F1
#
_entry.id   AF-A0A3D4UBF0-F1
#
_cell.length_a   1.000
_cell.length_b   1.000
_cell.length_c   1.000
_cell.angle_alpha   90.00
_cell.angle_beta   90.00
_cell.angle_gamma   90.00
#
_symmetry.space_group_name_H-M   'P 1'
#
loop_
_entity.id
_entity.type
_entity.pdbx_description
1 polymer ?
#
loop_
_entity_poly.entity_id
_entity_poly.type
_entity_poly.pdbx_seq_one_letter_code
_entity_poly.pdbx_strand_id
1 'polypeptide(L)'
;MNSKSPCITSTVPCWRNDEITLQFNKHPYDLARVRNKLAFDLMRDIPHINSLRTQFAHITYNDGSADSDLGLFTHVEKMGKEYLLNRGYAPTSNIYKANEFYFESDARLDVDPTVSGSEFESVLEVENTSGDHMALRAMVTALNDDSVDFNTTFDTYFNRNNYLTWLATNILLGNHDTLTQNFALYQPASGNRFYFLPWDYDGSLGFEDQPNELAEGDLYDDWQLGLANWWGSPLHRRFMQEPGNLALIKAAVKEVRDQYLLAAQVQSRIDSYKSLVETLITSAPDLQDLPTYSASPLTDAQQWADEYQRLTTTVQTNYDRFISRLQNPMPYWQAASIDTTSGKLVLEWDASFDLQKNPVTYTVKVATDPAFTAGSVIFSKTGLSTTLATTTAPASGTYYMQVVARDSEGHTTHAFDRTDVGNSRYFGVFQFTLP
;
A
#
# COMPACT_ATOMS: atom_id res chain seq x y z
N MET A 1 -4.11 -0.68 -36.32
CA MET A 1 -3.37 0.49 -36.83
C MET A 1 -1.90 0.29 -36.47
N ASN A 2 -0.97 0.41 -37.42
CA ASN A 2 0.47 0.33 -37.14
C ASN A 2 0.90 1.57 -36.35
N SER A 3 0.78 1.53 -35.03
CA SER A 3 1.37 2.52 -34.15
C SER A 3 2.89 2.47 -34.32
N LYS A 4 3.47 3.54 -34.84
CA LYS A 4 4.91 3.67 -35.05
C LYS A 4 5.64 3.58 -33.70
N SER A 5 6.74 2.82 -33.68
CA SER A 5 7.65 2.71 -32.54
C SER A 5 8.06 4.11 -32.04
N PRO A 6 8.12 4.35 -30.70
CA PRO A 6 8.59 5.60 -30.12
C PRO A 6 9.99 6.00 -30.62
N CYS A 7 10.81 5.01 -30.98
CA CYS A 7 12.15 5.18 -31.52
C CYS A 7 12.21 5.96 -32.82
N ILE A 8 11.15 5.94 -33.63
CA ILE A 8 11.12 6.63 -34.92
C ILE A 8 11.07 8.15 -34.74
N THR A 9 10.49 8.61 -33.65
CA THR A 9 10.30 10.05 -33.35
C THR A 9 11.20 10.56 -32.23
N SER A 10 11.98 9.67 -31.59
CA SER A 10 12.84 10.02 -30.47
C SER A 10 14.10 10.78 -30.90
N THR A 11 14.46 11.80 -30.13
CA THR A 11 15.75 12.51 -30.27
C THR A 11 16.88 11.82 -29.53
N VAL A 12 16.57 10.83 -28.69
CA VAL A 12 17.54 9.99 -27.97
C VAL A 12 17.55 8.56 -28.54
N PRO A 13 18.70 7.87 -28.53
CA PRO A 13 18.75 6.46 -28.93
C PRO A 13 17.82 5.60 -28.08
N CYS A 14 17.11 4.69 -28.72
CA CYS A 14 16.35 3.68 -28.00
C CYS A 14 17.26 2.64 -27.37
N TRP A 15 16.86 2.19 -26.20
CA TRP A 15 17.29 0.94 -25.62
C TRP A 15 16.33 -0.19 -25.97
N ARG A 16 16.60 -1.37 -25.42
CA ARG A 16 15.81 -2.60 -25.60
C ARG A 16 14.31 -2.31 -25.44
N ASN A 17 13.47 -3.00 -26.21
CA ASN A 17 12.00 -2.87 -26.17
C ASN A 17 11.48 -1.43 -26.42
N ASP A 18 12.15 -0.69 -27.30
CA ASP A 18 11.80 0.67 -27.69
C ASP A 18 11.82 1.70 -26.55
N GLU A 19 12.54 1.41 -25.47
CA GLU A 19 12.64 2.31 -24.32
C GLU A 19 13.50 3.54 -24.63
N ILE A 20 12.97 4.72 -24.32
CA ILE A 20 13.68 6.01 -24.41
C ILE A 20 13.85 6.69 -23.05
N THR A 21 13.32 6.09 -21.99
CA THR A 21 13.45 6.55 -20.60
C THR A 21 13.87 5.39 -19.74
N LEU A 22 15.01 5.54 -19.04
CA LEU A 22 15.53 4.53 -18.14
C LEU A 22 15.40 5.03 -16.70
N GLN A 23 14.75 4.24 -15.87
CA GLN A 23 14.60 4.50 -14.44
C GLN A 23 15.46 3.50 -13.69
N PHE A 24 16.28 3.95 -12.74
CA PHE A 24 17.16 3.10 -11.95
C PHE A 24 16.93 3.36 -10.46
N ASN A 25 16.48 2.33 -9.74
CA ASN A 25 16.18 2.41 -8.32
C ASN A 25 17.31 1.78 -7.51
N LYS A 26 17.75 2.46 -6.46
CA LYS A 26 18.80 1.98 -5.54
C LYS A 26 18.26 1.05 -4.47
N HIS A 27 16.99 1.21 -4.10
CA HIS A 27 16.33 0.50 -2.99
C HIS A 27 17.13 0.58 -1.67
N PRO A 28 17.45 1.79 -1.16
CA PRO A 28 18.32 1.97 0.00
C PRO A 28 17.80 1.32 1.28
N TYR A 29 16.48 1.18 1.40
CA TYR A 29 15.82 0.61 2.59
C TYR A 29 15.52 -0.88 2.46
N ASP A 30 15.65 -1.47 1.28
CA ASP A 30 15.48 -2.92 1.09
C ASP A 30 16.77 -3.64 1.49
N LEU A 31 16.77 -4.30 2.65
CA LEU A 31 17.94 -5.08 3.09
C LEU A 31 18.32 -6.16 2.07
N ALA A 32 17.38 -6.76 1.34
CA ALA A 32 17.68 -7.78 0.33
C ALA A 32 18.14 -7.20 -1.03
N ARG A 33 17.85 -5.92 -1.30
CA ARG A 33 18.07 -5.19 -2.58
C ARG A 33 17.42 -5.81 -3.82
N VAL A 34 16.52 -6.77 -3.65
CA VAL A 34 15.90 -7.53 -4.75
C VAL A 34 14.38 -7.60 -4.70
N ARG A 35 13.73 -7.08 -3.66
CA ARG A 35 12.27 -7.23 -3.44
C ARG A 35 11.45 -6.73 -4.61
N ASN A 36 11.76 -5.53 -5.09
CA ASN A 36 11.04 -4.91 -6.18
C ASN A 36 11.11 -5.75 -7.47
N LYS A 37 12.31 -6.19 -7.84
CA LYS A 37 12.51 -7.08 -9.00
C LYS A 37 11.82 -8.43 -8.79
N LEU A 38 11.96 -9.04 -7.62
CA LEU A 38 11.34 -10.31 -7.28
C LEU A 38 9.81 -10.23 -7.41
N ALA A 39 9.19 -9.20 -6.84
CA ALA A 39 7.75 -8.95 -6.94
C ALA A 39 7.30 -8.85 -8.40
N PHE A 40 7.94 -8.02 -9.24
CA PHE A 40 7.58 -7.88 -10.64
C PHE A 40 7.82 -9.15 -11.47
N ASP A 41 8.88 -9.91 -11.21
CA ASP A 41 9.13 -11.18 -11.91
C ASP A 41 8.15 -12.29 -11.49
N LEU A 42 7.68 -12.29 -10.24
CA LEU A 42 6.62 -13.20 -9.77
C LEU A 42 5.26 -12.85 -10.39
N MET A 43 4.93 -11.55 -10.47
CA MET A 43 3.68 -11.08 -11.06
C MET A 43 3.55 -11.36 -12.56
N ARG A 44 4.65 -11.61 -13.28
CA ARG A 44 4.65 -11.83 -14.73
C ARG A 44 3.76 -12.99 -15.17
N ASP A 45 3.68 -14.04 -14.34
CA ASP A 45 2.98 -15.27 -14.68
C ASP A 45 1.52 -15.28 -14.16
N ILE A 46 1.10 -14.24 -13.40
CA ILE A 46 -0.23 -14.14 -12.81
C ILE A 46 -1.23 -13.59 -13.85
N PRO A 47 -2.39 -14.24 -14.09
CA PRO A 47 -3.37 -13.78 -15.06
C PRO A 47 -4.07 -12.51 -14.58
N HIS A 48 -4.55 -11.71 -15.54
CA HIS A 48 -5.34 -10.49 -15.30
C HIS A 48 -4.60 -9.31 -14.65
N ILE A 49 -3.30 -9.41 -14.39
CA ILE A 49 -2.44 -8.30 -13.98
C ILE A 49 -1.21 -8.24 -14.90
N ASN A 50 -0.87 -7.06 -15.37
CA ASN A 50 0.35 -6.87 -16.14
C ASN A 50 1.45 -6.35 -15.24
N SER A 51 2.57 -7.05 -15.19
CA SER A 51 3.76 -6.62 -14.47
C SER A 51 4.66 -5.68 -15.30
N LEU A 52 5.68 -5.11 -14.66
CA LEU A 52 6.75 -4.34 -15.28
C LEU A 52 7.98 -5.19 -15.53
N ARG A 53 8.72 -4.89 -16.61
CA ARG A 53 10.03 -5.52 -16.83
C ARG A 53 11.05 -4.87 -15.90
N THR A 54 11.93 -5.69 -15.34
CA THR A 54 13.02 -5.24 -14.49
C THR A 54 14.33 -5.95 -14.81
N GLN A 55 15.45 -5.27 -14.62
CA GLN A 55 16.78 -5.85 -14.76
C GLN A 55 17.73 -5.25 -13.73
N PHE A 56 18.65 -6.05 -13.20
CA PHE A 56 19.75 -5.52 -12.40
C PHE A 56 20.71 -4.74 -13.29
N ALA A 57 21.26 -3.66 -12.75
CA ALA A 57 22.29 -2.85 -13.36
C ALA A 57 23.38 -2.57 -12.33
N HIS A 58 24.63 -2.69 -12.73
CA HIS A 58 25.76 -2.13 -11.99
C HIS A 58 26.09 -0.79 -12.64
N ILE A 59 26.00 0.30 -11.87
CA ILE A 59 26.20 1.65 -12.40
C ILE A 59 27.55 2.18 -11.93
N THR A 60 28.36 2.62 -12.89
CA THR A 60 29.52 3.49 -12.64
C THR A 60 29.25 4.87 -13.23
N TYR A 61 29.68 5.92 -12.53
CA TYR A 61 29.48 7.30 -12.93
C TYR A 61 30.81 8.06 -12.97
N ASN A 62 31.01 8.87 -13.99
CA ASN A 62 32.20 9.71 -14.14
C ASN A 62 31.74 11.12 -14.53
N ASP A 63 32.02 12.09 -13.65
CA ASP A 63 31.72 13.52 -13.86
C ASP A 63 32.80 14.27 -14.64
N GLY A 64 33.80 13.55 -15.15
CA GLY A 64 35.00 14.08 -15.79
C GLY A 64 36.27 13.98 -14.92
N SER A 65 36.16 13.55 -13.65
CA SER A 65 37.31 13.39 -12.76
C SER A 65 37.83 11.95 -12.68
N ALA A 66 37.00 11.03 -12.18
CA ALA A 66 37.30 9.60 -12.05
C ALA A 66 36.00 8.78 -12.06
N ASP A 67 36.11 7.50 -12.41
CA ASP A 67 34.99 6.57 -12.29
C ASP A 67 34.67 6.36 -10.80
N SER A 68 33.39 6.52 -10.46
CA SER A 68 32.80 6.23 -9.16
C SER A 68 31.87 5.04 -9.30
N ASP A 69 32.12 3.99 -8.53
CA ASP A 69 31.22 2.85 -8.42
C ASP A 69 30.00 3.25 -7.59
N LEU A 70 28.80 3.21 -8.19
CA LEU A 70 27.55 3.48 -7.51
C LEU A 70 26.83 2.18 -7.08
N GLY A 71 27.40 1.02 -7.41
CA GLY A 71 26.92 -0.31 -7.00
C GLY A 71 25.67 -0.78 -7.72
N LEU A 72 24.89 -1.65 -7.07
CA LEU A 72 23.71 -2.28 -7.62
C LEU A 72 22.52 -1.31 -7.71
N PHE A 73 21.83 -1.36 -8.84
CA PHE A 73 20.54 -0.73 -9.10
C PHE A 73 19.60 -1.74 -9.75
N THR A 74 18.30 -1.48 -9.66
CA THR A 74 17.28 -2.14 -10.47
C THR A 74 16.74 -1.14 -11.49
N HIS A 75 16.91 -1.45 -12.77
CA HIS A 75 16.16 -0.77 -13.81
C HIS A 75 14.72 -1.27 -13.85
N VAL A 76 13.76 -0.34 -13.93
CA VAL A 76 12.32 -0.63 -14.01
C VAL A 76 11.74 0.00 -15.28
N GLU A 77 11.03 -0.80 -16.06
CA GLU A 77 10.28 -0.36 -17.26
C GLU A 77 9.36 0.81 -16.90
N LYS A 78 9.40 1.88 -17.68
CA LYS A 78 8.50 3.02 -17.50
C LYS A 78 7.09 2.66 -17.95
N MET A 79 6.09 2.96 -17.12
CA MET A 79 4.67 2.78 -17.40
C MET A 79 4.09 3.85 -18.35
N GLY A 80 4.74 4.07 -19.49
CA GLY A 80 4.35 5.09 -20.46
C GLY A 80 3.81 4.53 -21.78
N LYS A 81 3.99 5.31 -22.84
CA LYS A 81 3.61 4.93 -24.21
C LYS A 81 4.29 3.63 -24.66
N GLU A 82 5.55 3.44 -24.32
CA GLU A 82 6.35 2.25 -24.62
C GLU A 82 5.72 0.99 -24.00
N TYR A 83 5.32 1.08 -22.72
CA TYR A 83 4.64 0.00 -21.99
C TYR A 83 3.36 -0.44 -22.71
N LEU A 84 2.55 0.51 -23.17
CA LEU A 84 1.32 0.27 -23.91
C LEU A 84 1.60 -0.45 -25.24
N LEU A 85 2.51 0.08 -26.04
CA LEU A 85 2.85 -0.45 -27.36
C LEU A 85 3.43 -1.86 -27.29
N ASN A 86 4.32 -2.10 -26.32
CA ASN A 86 4.92 -3.40 -26.07
C ASN A 86 3.93 -4.49 -25.65
N ARG A 87 2.71 -4.09 -25.27
CA ARG A 87 1.59 -4.98 -24.88
C ARG A 87 0.43 -4.93 -25.86
N GLY A 88 0.60 -4.28 -27.02
CA GLY A 88 -0.43 -4.17 -28.05
C GLY A 88 -1.60 -3.25 -27.68
N TYR A 89 -1.45 -2.42 -26.66
CA TYR A 89 -2.45 -1.43 -26.26
C TYR A 89 -2.37 -0.18 -27.12
N ALA A 90 -3.49 0.54 -27.21
CA ALA A 90 -3.53 1.81 -27.92
C ALA A 90 -2.66 2.85 -27.20
N PRO A 91 -1.71 3.53 -27.89
CA PRO A 91 -0.86 4.55 -27.26
C PRO A 91 -1.63 5.81 -26.82
N THR A 92 -2.90 5.91 -27.20
CA THR A 92 -3.86 6.95 -26.75
C THR A 92 -4.71 6.48 -25.56
N SER A 93 -4.27 5.45 -24.82
CA SER A 93 -4.90 5.05 -23.56
C SER A 93 -4.38 5.91 -22.41
N ASN A 94 -5.09 6.03 -21.30
CA ASN A 94 -4.58 6.77 -20.14
C ASN A 94 -3.87 5.81 -19.16
N ILE A 95 -2.80 6.29 -18.52
CA ILE A 95 -2.17 5.66 -17.35
C ILE A 95 -2.00 6.73 -16.29
N TYR A 96 -2.57 6.48 -15.10
CA TYR A 96 -2.49 7.36 -13.94
C TYR A 96 -1.77 6.65 -12.80
N LYS A 97 -0.59 7.11 -12.39
CA LYS A 97 0.14 6.54 -11.25
C LYS A 97 -0.34 7.20 -9.95
N ALA A 98 -0.74 6.40 -8.98
CA ALA A 98 -1.27 6.89 -7.71
C ALA A 98 -0.15 7.42 -6.81
N ASN A 99 -0.37 8.61 -6.22
CA ASN A 99 0.52 9.22 -5.23
C ASN A 99 -0.22 9.43 -3.89
N GLU A 100 -1.42 10.03 -3.92
CA GLU A 100 -2.28 10.17 -2.74
C GLU A 100 -3.76 9.90 -3.13
N PHE A 101 -4.01 8.83 -3.87
CA PHE A 101 -5.33 8.60 -4.46
C PHE A 101 -6.20 7.65 -3.61
N TYR A 102 -7.15 8.23 -2.87
CA TYR A 102 -8.02 7.50 -1.95
C TYR A 102 -9.30 6.91 -2.60
N PHE A 103 -9.57 7.20 -3.89
CA PHE A 103 -10.86 6.99 -4.55
C PHE A 103 -12.03 7.82 -3.97
N GLU A 104 -11.73 8.87 -3.21
CA GLU A 104 -12.69 9.80 -2.64
C GLU A 104 -12.81 11.07 -3.49
N SER A 105 -13.87 11.85 -3.25
CA SER A 105 -14.01 13.18 -3.84
C SER A 105 -12.85 14.08 -3.41
N ASP A 106 -12.05 14.54 -4.38
CA ASP A 106 -10.90 15.40 -4.15
C ASP A 106 -10.91 16.55 -5.17
N ALA A 107 -10.97 17.79 -4.68
CA ALA A 107 -11.00 18.99 -5.52
C ALA A 107 -9.72 19.15 -6.37
N ARG A 108 -8.58 18.58 -5.93
CA ARG A 108 -7.33 18.59 -6.70
C ARG A 108 -7.48 17.85 -8.03
N LEU A 109 -8.37 16.85 -8.09
CA LEU A 109 -8.64 16.16 -9.33
C LEU A 109 -9.30 17.09 -10.36
N ASP A 110 -10.01 18.15 -9.96
CA ASP A 110 -10.63 19.18 -10.83
C ASP A 110 -9.65 20.13 -11.52
N VAL A 111 -8.38 20.09 -11.13
CA VAL A 111 -7.30 20.83 -11.81
C VAL A 111 -6.98 20.19 -13.17
N ASP A 112 -6.54 21.01 -14.11
CA ASP A 112 -6.11 20.58 -15.45
C ASP A 112 -4.84 19.70 -15.34
N PRO A 113 -4.93 18.41 -15.70
CA PRO A 113 -3.82 17.47 -15.58
C PRO A 113 -2.74 17.68 -16.65
N THR A 114 -2.94 18.57 -17.63
CA THR A 114 -1.92 18.85 -18.66
C THR A 114 -0.79 19.76 -18.16
N VAL A 115 -0.96 20.36 -16.98
CA VAL A 115 0.06 21.18 -16.34
C VAL A 115 0.93 20.30 -15.45
N SER A 116 2.18 20.06 -15.88
CA SER A 116 3.18 19.33 -15.10
C SER A 116 3.38 19.98 -13.73
N GLY A 117 3.34 19.17 -12.65
CA GLY A 117 3.46 19.66 -11.28
C GLY A 117 2.23 20.40 -10.76
N SER A 118 1.07 20.22 -11.40
CA SER A 118 -0.21 20.71 -10.89
C SER A 118 -0.62 19.96 -9.62
N GLU A 119 -1.61 20.49 -8.89
CA GLU A 119 -2.19 19.81 -7.73
C GLU A 119 -2.82 18.46 -8.10
N PHE A 120 -3.26 18.27 -9.35
CA PHE A 120 -3.71 16.98 -9.87
C PHE A 120 -2.62 15.91 -9.72
N GLU A 121 -1.39 16.24 -10.12
CA GLU A 121 -0.24 15.32 -10.08
C GLU A 121 0.17 14.95 -8.65
N SER A 122 -0.25 15.72 -7.63
CA SER A 122 -0.07 15.31 -6.23
C SER A 122 -0.98 14.14 -5.82
N VAL A 123 -2.06 13.90 -6.56
CA VAL A 123 -3.00 12.79 -6.34
C VAL A 123 -2.72 11.65 -7.31
N LEU A 124 -2.65 11.97 -8.60
CA LEU A 124 -2.43 11.03 -9.70
C LEU A 124 -1.46 11.63 -10.71
N GLU A 125 -0.31 10.99 -10.91
CA GLU A 125 0.63 11.39 -11.95
C GLU A 125 0.22 10.84 -13.32
N VAL A 126 0.27 11.68 -14.36
CA VAL A 126 -0.10 11.28 -15.73
C VAL A 126 1.11 10.70 -16.48
N GLU A 127 1.19 9.37 -16.50
CA GLU A 127 2.27 8.64 -17.19
C GLU A 127 2.03 8.49 -18.70
N ASN A 128 0.75 8.46 -19.11
CA ASN A 128 0.33 8.55 -20.51
C ASN A 128 -1.11 9.08 -20.58
N THR A 129 -1.44 9.89 -21.60
CA THR A 129 -2.79 10.45 -21.73
C THR A 129 -3.26 10.62 -23.18
N SER A 130 -4.57 10.51 -23.35
CA SER A 130 -5.36 10.89 -24.51
C SER A 130 -5.75 12.38 -24.53
N GLY A 131 -5.62 13.05 -23.39
CA GLY A 131 -6.16 14.39 -23.11
C GLY A 131 -7.60 14.37 -22.56
N ASP A 132 -8.26 13.22 -22.49
CA ASP A 132 -9.59 13.06 -21.90
C ASP A 132 -9.52 12.36 -20.53
N HIS A 133 -9.97 13.08 -19.50
CA HIS A 133 -9.97 12.63 -18.10
C HIS A 133 -11.40 12.52 -17.53
N MET A 134 -12.45 12.66 -18.35
CA MET A 134 -13.83 12.66 -17.89
C MET A 134 -14.24 11.33 -17.23
N ALA A 135 -13.75 10.21 -17.76
CA ALA A 135 -14.04 8.88 -17.18
C ALA A 135 -13.49 8.73 -15.75
N LEU A 136 -12.32 9.33 -15.46
CA LEU A 136 -11.70 9.30 -14.13
C LEU A 136 -12.58 10.07 -13.13
N ARG A 137 -13.00 11.28 -13.52
CA ARG A 137 -13.92 12.11 -12.71
C ARG A 137 -15.23 11.38 -12.44
N ALA A 138 -15.84 10.83 -13.50
CA ALA A 138 -17.10 10.11 -13.40
C ALA A 138 -17.00 8.86 -12.51
N MET A 139 -15.87 8.15 -12.56
CA MET A 139 -15.58 7.01 -11.68
C MET A 139 -15.53 7.44 -10.22
N VAL A 140 -14.77 8.50 -9.90
CA VAL A 140 -14.68 9.02 -8.52
C VAL A 140 -16.05 9.49 -8.03
N THR A 141 -16.79 10.26 -8.83
CA THR A 141 -18.14 10.70 -8.47
C THR A 141 -19.06 9.51 -8.19
N ALA A 142 -19.06 8.48 -9.04
CA ALA A 142 -19.94 7.33 -8.88
C ALA A 142 -19.58 6.45 -7.67
N LEU A 143 -18.30 6.37 -7.29
CA LEU A 143 -17.87 5.65 -6.08
C LEU A 143 -18.30 6.35 -4.78
N ASN A 144 -18.52 7.66 -4.84
CA ASN A 144 -18.92 8.49 -3.70
C ASN A 144 -20.42 8.84 -3.71
N ASP A 145 -21.21 8.20 -4.58
CA ASP A 145 -22.67 8.29 -4.61
C ASP A 145 -23.30 7.02 -4.03
N ASP A 146 -23.88 7.14 -2.83
CA ASP A 146 -24.57 6.05 -2.14
C ASP A 146 -25.99 5.81 -2.67
N SER A 147 -26.51 6.68 -3.55
CA SER A 147 -27.82 6.48 -4.19
C SER A 147 -27.79 5.44 -5.32
N VAL A 148 -26.59 5.10 -5.80
CA VAL A 148 -26.36 4.09 -6.85
C VAL A 148 -25.85 2.79 -6.21
N ASP A 149 -26.43 1.68 -6.64
CA ASP A 149 -25.98 0.33 -6.27
C ASP A 149 -24.49 0.15 -6.60
N PHE A 150 -23.71 -0.32 -5.62
CA PHE A 150 -22.26 -0.40 -5.78
C PHE A 150 -21.85 -1.38 -6.88
N ASN A 151 -22.54 -2.51 -7.05
CA ASN A 151 -22.20 -3.45 -8.13
C ASN A 151 -22.38 -2.81 -9.51
N THR A 152 -23.39 -1.96 -9.68
CA THR A 152 -23.58 -1.18 -10.92
C THR A 152 -22.40 -0.23 -11.16
N THR A 153 -21.95 0.50 -10.14
CA THR A 153 -20.77 1.37 -10.23
C THR A 153 -19.51 0.55 -10.54
N PHE A 154 -19.26 -0.52 -9.78
CA PHE A 154 -18.07 -1.36 -9.92
C PHE A 154 -18.01 -2.01 -11.31
N ASP A 155 -19.10 -2.59 -11.78
CA ASP A 155 -19.15 -3.27 -13.08
C ASP A 155 -19.08 -2.28 -14.25
N THR A 156 -19.35 -0.99 -14.03
CA THR A 156 -19.19 0.08 -15.02
C THR A 156 -17.72 0.49 -15.17
N TYR A 157 -17.04 0.71 -14.04
CA TYR A 157 -15.72 1.37 -14.03
C TYR A 157 -14.54 0.43 -13.79
N PHE A 158 -14.75 -0.80 -13.34
CA PHE A 158 -13.65 -1.72 -13.02
C PHE A 158 -13.79 -3.05 -13.74
N ASN A 159 -12.66 -3.76 -13.86
CA ASN A 159 -12.65 -5.16 -14.26
C ASN A 159 -12.46 -6.03 -13.01
N ARG A 160 -13.47 -6.86 -12.71
CA ARG A 160 -13.50 -7.68 -11.49
C ARG A 160 -12.31 -8.63 -11.36
N ASN A 161 -11.92 -9.30 -12.45
CA ASN A 161 -10.80 -10.24 -12.41
C ASN A 161 -9.47 -9.51 -12.15
N ASN A 162 -9.22 -8.39 -12.83
CA ASN A 162 -8.03 -7.58 -12.59
C ASN A 162 -8.00 -7.02 -11.16
N TYR A 163 -9.12 -6.51 -10.64
CA TYR A 163 -9.19 -6.01 -9.26
C TYR A 163 -8.91 -7.10 -8.23
N LEU A 164 -9.57 -8.26 -8.35
CA LEU A 164 -9.37 -9.39 -7.43
C LEU A 164 -7.94 -9.92 -7.50
N THR A 165 -7.37 -10.04 -8.70
CA THR A 165 -5.96 -10.44 -8.86
C THR A 165 -5.04 -9.42 -8.21
N TRP A 166 -5.20 -8.12 -8.48
CA TRP A 166 -4.35 -7.07 -7.92
C TRP A 166 -4.40 -7.06 -6.39
N LEU A 167 -5.60 -7.10 -5.80
CA LEU A 167 -5.76 -7.15 -4.35
C LEU A 167 -5.14 -8.42 -3.76
N ALA A 168 -5.38 -9.58 -4.38
CA ALA A 168 -4.79 -10.85 -3.95
C ALA A 168 -3.26 -10.83 -4.00
N THR A 169 -2.68 -10.27 -5.06
CA THR A 169 -1.24 -10.08 -5.21
C THR A 169 -0.68 -9.16 -4.13
N ASN A 170 -1.32 -8.03 -3.82
CA ASN A 170 -0.85 -7.13 -2.76
C ASN A 170 -0.94 -7.73 -1.37
N ILE A 171 -1.99 -8.50 -1.09
CA ILE A 171 -2.11 -9.26 0.15
C ILE A 171 -0.95 -10.26 0.28
N LEU A 172 -0.66 -11.03 -0.78
CA LEU A 172 0.34 -12.10 -0.72
C LEU A 172 1.78 -11.56 -0.74
N LEU A 173 2.04 -10.51 -1.51
CA LEU A 173 3.33 -9.87 -1.55
C LEU A 173 3.52 -8.90 -0.37
N GLY A 174 2.46 -8.51 0.35
CA GLY A 174 2.56 -7.62 1.51
C GLY A 174 3.00 -6.19 1.14
N ASN A 175 2.43 -5.62 0.08
CA ASN A 175 2.64 -4.20 -0.24
C ASN A 175 1.51 -3.38 0.39
N HIS A 176 1.76 -2.89 1.61
CA HIS A 176 0.76 -2.22 2.46
C HIS A 176 0.45 -0.78 2.02
N ASP A 177 1.33 -0.16 1.24
CA ASP A 177 1.14 1.21 0.73
C ASP A 177 0.15 1.31 -0.45
N THR A 178 -0.37 0.17 -0.90
CA THR A 178 -1.34 0.09 -2.02
C THR A 178 -2.75 0.55 -1.69
N LEU A 179 -2.95 1.18 -0.52
CA LEU A 179 -4.17 1.92 -0.21
C LEU A 179 -4.30 3.19 -1.06
N THR A 180 -3.21 3.94 -1.23
CA THR A 180 -3.21 5.28 -1.86
C THR A 180 -2.13 5.50 -2.91
N GLN A 181 -1.11 4.66 -2.92
CA GLN A 181 0.06 4.76 -3.80
C GLN A 181 0.50 3.38 -4.27
N ASN A 182 1.66 3.25 -4.91
CA ASN A 182 2.21 1.95 -5.35
C ASN A 182 1.29 1.14 -6.31
N PHE A 183 0.41 1.84 -7.03
CA PHE A 183 -0.32 1.30 -8.16
C PHE A 183 -0.50 2.38 -9.24
N ALA A 184 -0.89 1.96 -10.43
CA ALA A 184 -1.40 2.83 -11.46
C ALA A 184 -2.75 2.32 -11.98
N LEU A 185 -3.53 3.21 -12.57
CA LEU A 185 -4.78 2.89 -13.26
C LEU A 185 -4.58 3.03 -14.76
N TYR A 186 -4.72 1.92 -15.48
CA TYR A 186 -4.82 1.88 -16.93
C TYR A 186 -6.27 2.02 -17.37
N GLN A 187 -6.54 2.99 -18.25
CA GLN A 187 -7.82 3.17 -18.90
C GLN A 187 -7.63 3.02 -20.42
N PRO A 188 -8.19 1.96 -21.05
CA PRO A 188 -8.16 1.81 -22.50
C PRO A 188 -8.72 3.04 -23.22
N ALA A 189 -8.13 3.38 -24.37
CA ALA A 189 -8.58 4.50 -25.19
C ALA A 189 -10.10 4.49 -25.44
N SER A 190 -10.76 5.63 -25.17
CA SER A 190 -12.21 5.80 -25.30
C SER A 190 -13.08 4.87 -24.42
N GLY A 191 -12.48 4.11 -23.50
CA GLY A 191 -13.18 3.29 -22.53
C GLY A 191 -13.43 4.02 -21.23
N ASN A 192 -14.33 3.49 -20.40
CA ASN A 192 -14.62 3.99 -19.05
C ASN A 192 -14.12 3.05 -17.94
N ARG A 193 -13.57 1.88 -18.29
CA ARG A 193 -13.05 0.92 -17.32
C ARG A 193 -11.59 1.19 -16.99
N PHE A 194 -11.26 1.01 -15.72
CA PHE A 194 -9.94 1.10 -15.15
C PHE A 194 -9.45 -0.28 -14.73
N TYR A 195 -8.15 -0.48 -14.92
CA TYR A 195 -7.42 -1.70 -14.57
C TYR A 195 -6.23 -1.31 -13.71
N PHE A 196 -6.06 -1.96 -12.58
CA PHE A 196 -4.92 -1.78 -11.70
C PHE A 196 -3.65 -2.36 -12.34
N LEU A 197 -2.59 -1.57 -12.27
CA LEU A 197 -1.22 -1.93 -12.60
C LEU A 197 -0.35 -1.80 -11.33
N PRO A 198 0.61 -2.71 -11.12
CA PRO A 198 1.51 -2.67 -9.97
C PRO A 198 2.61 -1.61 -10.17
N TRP A 199 2.98 -0.91 -9.09
CA TRP A 199 4.15 -0.03 -9.03
C TRP A 199 4.83 -0.16 -7.66
N ASP A 200 6.15 0.04 -7.62
CA ASP A 200 6.96 0.15 -6.39
C ASP A 200 6.74 -0.90 -5.28
N TYR A 201 7.47 -2.00 -5.35
CA TYR A 201 7.36 -3.15 -4.44
C TYR A 201 8.64 -3.39 -3.62
N ASP A 202 9.48 -2.38 -3.40
CA ASP A 202 10.63 -2.52 -2.49
C ASP A 202 10.24 -2.57 -1.01
N GLY A 203 9.14 -1.92 -0.62
CA GLY A 203 8.47 -2.06 0.68
C GLY A 203 7.63 -3.34 0.85
N SER A 204 7.80 -4.35 -0.01
CA SER A 204 7.01 -5.59 0.00
C SER A 204 7.79 -6.79 0.58
N LEU A 205 7.19 -7.98 0.50
CA LEU A 205 7.81 -9.27 0.83
C LEU A 205 8.42 -9.26 2.24
N GLY A 206 7.59 -8.89 3.22
CA GLY A 206 7.96 -8.87 4.64
C GLY A 206 9.00 -7.81 4.96
N PHE A 207 9.00 -6.66 4.28
CA PHE A 207 9.85 -5.52 4.58
C PHE A 207 9.75 -5.13 6.06
N GLU A 208 8.53 -5.07 6.60
CA GLU A 208 8.23 -4.75 7.99
C GLU A 208 8.85 -5.72 9.02
N ASP A 209 9.26 -6.90 8.57
CA ASP A 209 9.84 -7.95 9.41
C ASP A 209 11.37 -8.03 9.26
N GLN A 210 12.00 -7.12 8.51
CA GLN A 210 13.45 -7.11 8.39
C GLN A 210 14.09 -6.55 9.69
N PRO A 211 15.35 -6.92 10.02
CA PRO A 211 15.88 -6.70 11.36
C PRO A 211 15.96 -5.25 11.83
N ASN A 212 16.26 -4.29 10.94
CA ASN A 212 16.32 -2.88 11.31
C ASN A 212 14.91 -2.32 11.58
N GLU A 213 13.90 -2.69 10.79
CA GLU A 213 12.52 -2.23 10.98
C GLU A 213 11.97 -2.76 12.32
N LEU A 214 12.15 -4.04 12.61
CA LEU A 214 11.75 -4.64 13.89
C LEU A 214 12.43 -3.98 15.10
N ALA A 215 13.66 -3.47 14.92
CA ALA A 215 14.38 -2.79 15.99
C ALA A 215 13.87 -1.36 16.25
N GLU A 216 13.24 -0.72 15.26
CA GLU A 216 12.59 0.59 15.41
C GLU A 216 11.18 0.50 16.00
N GLY A 217 10.58 -0.69 15.95
CA GLY A 217 9.26 -0.99 16.48
C GLY A 217 8.27 -1.34 15.37
N ASP A 218 7.01 -1.58 15.74
CA ASP A 218 6.00 -2.00 14.76
C ASP A 218 5.75 -0.88 13.73
N LEU A 219 6.06 -1.16 12.46
CA LEU A 219 5.84 -0.23 11.35
C LEU A 219 4.34 0.00 11.11
N TYR A 220 3.55 -1.07 11.26
CA TYR A 220 2.14 -1.14 10.95
C TYR A 220 1.34 -1.63 12.17
N ASP A 221 0.11 -1.14 12.33
CA ASP A 221 -0.84 -1.74 13.27
C ASP A 221 -1.31 -3.11 12.75
N ASP A 222 -1.89 -3.92 13.63
CA ASP A 222 -2.31 -5.28 13.31
C ASP A 222 -3.28 -5.33 12.13
N TRP A 223 -4.23 -4.40 12.06
CA TRP A 223 -5.23 -4.35 10.98
C TRP A 223 -4.63 -3.99 9.61
N GLN A 224 -3.52 -3.25 9.58
CA GLN A 224 -2.82 -2.88 8.34
C GLN A 224 -2.12 -4.07 7.68
N LEU A 225 -1.81 -5.11 8.45
CA LEU A 225 -1.18 -6.33 7.93
C LEU A 225 -2.18 -7.33 7.33
N GLY A 226 -3.45 -6.93 7.18
CA GLY A 226 -4.53 -7.76 6.65
C GLY A 226 -5.42 -7.01 5.65
N LEU A 227 -6.58 -7.60 5.33
CA LEU A 227 -7.53 -7.01 4.37
C LEU A 227 -8.05 -5.63 4.81
N ALA A 228 -8.05 -5.35 6.12
CA ALA A 228 -8.50 -4.09 6.69
C ALA A 228 -7.63 -2.88 6.27
N ASN A 229 -6.40 -3.11 5.77
CA ASN A 229 -5.55 -2.07 5.22
C ASN A 229 -6.27 -1.22 4.15
N TRP A 230 -7.11 -1.85 3.33
CA TRP A 230 -7.84 -1.16 2.27
C TRP A 230 -9.17 -0.53 2.71
N TRP A 231 -9.57 -0.68 3.99
CA TRP A 231 -10.90 -0.29 4.47
C TRP A 231 -11.17 1.22 4.42
N GLY A 232 -10.12 2.04 4.46
CA GLY A 232 -10.23 3.50 4.35
C GLY A 232 -10.81 3.95 3.00
N SER A 233 -10.57 3.21 1.92
CA SER A 233 -11.03 3.59 0.58
C SER A 233 -12.50 3.22 0.32
N PRO A 234 -13.35 4.12 -0.23
CA PRO A 234 -14.72 3.79 -0.60
C PRO A 234 -14.83 2.66 -1.62
N LEU A 235 -13.91 2.56 -2.59
CA LEU A 235 -13.89 1.47 -3.56
C LEU A 235 -13.79 0.11 -2.86
N HIS A 236 -12.74 -0.02 -2.04
CA HIS A 236 -12.39 -1.29 -1.44
C HIS A 236 -13.37 -1.66 -0.31
N ARG A 237 -13.72 -0.68 0.54
CA ARG A 237 -14.71 -0.85 1.61
C ARG A 237 -16.06 -1.34 1.06
N ARG A 238 -16.62 -0.63 0.07
CA ARG A 238 -17.91 -1.02 -0.52
C ARG A 238 -17.81 -2.40 -1.18
N PHE A 239 -16.71 -2.71 -1.87
CA PHE A 239 -16.50 -4.05 -2.44
C PHE A 239 -16.50 -5.15 -1.39
N MET A 240 -15.84 -4.94 -0.24
CA MET A 240 -15.80 -5.93 0.84
C MET A 240 -17.15 -6.11 1.55
N GLN A 241 -17.98 -5.06 1.58
CA GLN A 241 -19.32 -5.08 2.19
C GLN A 241 -20.35 -5.85 1.35
N GLU A 242 -20.14 -5.94 0.04
CA GLU A 242 -21.05 -6.64 -0.87
C GLU A 242 -21.18 -8.14 -0.54
N PRO A 243 -22.40 -8.68 -0.53
CA PRO A 243 -22.63 -10.10 -0.30
C PRO A 243 -21.85 -10.99 -1.28
N GLY A 244 -21.07 -11.92 -0.73
CA GLY A 244 -20.30 -12.89 -1.52
C GLY A 244 -18.92 -12.41 -1.96
N ASN A 245 -18.63 -11.11 -1.94
CA ASN A 245 -17.33 -10.60 -2.39
C ASN A 245 -16.18 -11.03 -1.48
N LEU A 246 -16.39 -11.18 -0.17
CA LEU A 246 -15.37 -11.78 0.71
C LEU A 246 -14.98 -13.20 0.27
N ALA A 247 -15.94 -14.01 -0.21
CA ALA A 247 -15.64 -15.34 -0.72
C ALA A 247 -14.83 -15.26 -2.02
N LEU A 248 -15.12 -14.28 -2.89
CA LEU A 248 -14.32 -14.03 -4.10
C LEU A 248 -12.89 -13.61 -3.76
N ILE A 249 -12.69 -12.73 -2.77
CA ILE A 249 -11.34 -12.31 -2.32
C ILE A 249 -10.57 -13.53 -1.80
N LYS A 250 -11.18 -14.33 -0.90
CA LYS A 250 -10.56 -15.56 -0.38
C LYS A 250 -10.18 -16.53 -1.49
N ALA A 251 -11.05 -16.72 -2.49
CA ALA A 251 -10.79 -17.58 -3.63
C ALA A 251 -9.63 -17.06 -4.47
N ALA A 252 -9.60 -15.76 -4.79
CA ALA A 252 -8.52 -15.14 -5.56
C ALA A 252 -7.16 -15.21 -4.83
N VAL A 253 -7.12 -14.89 -3.53
CA VAL A 253 -5.89 -15.03 -2.71
C VAL A 253 -5.39 -16.47 -2.71
N LYS A 254 -6.29 -17.45 -2.52
CA LYS A 254 -5.92 -18.86 -2.55
C LYS A 254 -5.41 -19.29 -3.92
N GLU A 255 -6.10 -18.89 -5.00
CA GLU A 255 -5.72 -19.21 -6.38
C GLU A 255 -4.35 -18.63 -6.72
N VAL A 256 -4.13 -17.34 -6.49
CA VAL A 256 -2.87 -16.67 -6.77
C VAL A 256 -1.71 -17.33 -6.03
N ARG A 257 -1.89 -17.62 -4.73
CA ARG A 257 -0.88 -18.30 -3.92
C ARG A 257 -0.57 -19.70 -4.43
N ASP A 258 -1.59 -20.52 -4.60
CA ASP A 258 -1.42 -21.96 -4.85
C ASP A 258 -0.95 -22.26 -6.28
N GLN A 259 -1.16 -21.34 -7.23
CA GLN A 259 -0.78 -21.54 -8.63
C GLN A 259 0.46 -20.74 -9.06
N TYR A 260 0.69 -19.55 -8.48
CA TYR A 260 1.67 -18.61 -9.01
C TYR A 260 2.72 -18.10 -8.01
N LEU A 261 2.45 -18.17 -6.71
CA LEU A 261 3.35 -17.68 -5.65
C LEU A 261 3.76 -18.79 -4.67
N LEU A 262 4.07 -19.98 -5.19
CA LEU A 262 4.59 -21.09 -4.39
C LEU A 262 5.99 -20.77 -3.85
N ALA A 263 6.31 -21.26 -2.66
CA ALA A 263 7.65 -21.10 -2.07
C ALA A 263 8.79 -21.55 -3.01
N ALA A 264 8.55 -22.61 -3.81
CA ALA A 264 9.51 -23.09 -4.81
C ALA A 264 9.71 -22.10 -5.98
N GLN A 265 8.68 -21.36 -6.38
CA GLN A 265 8.78 -20.31 -7.40
C GLN A 265 9.59 -19.12 -6.86
N VAL A 266 9.32 -18.70 -5.61
CA VAL A 266 10.09 -17.65 -4.94
C VAL A 266 11.57 -18.06 -4.82
N GLN A 267 11.84 -19.26 -4.29
CA GLN A 267 13.18 -19.83 -4.17
C GLN A 267 13.91 -19.85 -5.51
N SER A 268 13.26 -20.37 -6.56
CA SER A 268 13.87 -20.45 -7.90
C SER A 268 14.24 -19.07 -8.46
N ARG A 269 13.44 -18.03 -8.19
CA ARG A 269 13.75 -16.66 -8.61
C ARG A 269 14.96 -16.10 -7.85
N ILE A 270 14.96 -16.17 -6.52
CA ILE A 270 16.08 -15.65 -5.73
C ILE A 270 17.39 -16.42 -6.01
N ASP A 271 17.34 -17.74 -6.20
CA ASP A 271 18.53 -18.52 -6.56
C ASP A 271 19.13 -18.05 -7.90
N SER A 272 18.27 -17.68 -8.85
CA SER A 272 18.71 -17.17 -10.16
C SER A 272 19.35 -15.76 -10.07
N TYR A 273 19.08 -15.01 -9.00
CA TYR A 273 19.60 -13.65 -8.82
C TYR A 273 20.88 -13.66 -7.99
N LYS A 274 21.01 -14.58 -7.03
CA LYS A 274 22.04 -14.52 -5.99
C LYS A 274 23.44 -14.31 -6.54
N SER A 275 23.87 -15.11 -7.51
CA SER A 275 25.20 -14.99 -8.11
C SER A 275 25.43 -13.70 -8.89
N LEU A 276 24.36 -12.99 -9.28
CA LEU A 276 24.44 -11.71 -9.99
C LEU A 276 24.63 -10.53 -9.03
N VAL A 277 24.11 -10.63 -7.80
CA VAL A 277 24.00 -9.50 -6.88
C VAL A 277 24.90 -9.63 -5.65
N GLU A 278 25.20 -10.85 -5.20
CA GLU A 278 25.91 -11.10 -3.93
C GLU A 278 27.24 -10.37 -3.86
N THR A 279 28.08 -10.44 -4.90
CA THR A 279 29.38 -9.75 -4.91
C THR A 279 29.26 -8.24 -4.83
N LEU A 280 28.25 -7.65 -5.48
CA LEU A 280 28.00 -6.21 -5.43
C LEU A 280 27.50 -5.79 -4.05
N ILE A 281 26.45 -6.45 -3.55
CA ILE A 281 25.81 -6.10 -2.27
C ILE A 281 26.75 -6.28 -1.08
N THR A 282 27.59 -7.32 -1.10
CA THR A 282 28.54 -7.64 -0.02
C THR A 282 29.89 -6.93 -0.16
N SER A 283 29.98 -5.92 -1.02
CA SER A 283 31.17 -5.08 -1.23
C SER A 283 30.80 -3.60 -1.19
N ALA A 284 31.80 -2.73 -1.04
CA ALA A 284 31.58 -1.29 -1.18
C ALA A 284 31.20 -0.94 -2.65
N PRO A 285 30.31 0.04 -2.88
CA PRO A 285 29.69 0.87 -1.86
C PRO A 285 28.49 0.21 -1.15
N ASP A 286 27.82 -0.76 -1.76
CA ASP A 286 26.50 -1.25 -1.30
C ASP A 286 26.48 -1.74 0.14
N LEU A 287 27.50 -2.49 0.56
CA LEU A 287 27.60 -3.03 1.92
C LEU A 287 27.57 -1.93 2.99
N GLN A 288 28.07 -0.74 2.69
CA GLN A 288 28.19 0.37 3.64
C GLN A 288 26.84 1.04 3.93
N ASP A 289 25.89 0.92 2.99
CA ASP A 289 24.58 1.55 3.04
C ASP A 289 23.46 0.52 3.18
N LEU A 290 23.77 -0.72 3.58
CA LEU A 290 22.73 -1.70 3.88
C LEU A 290 21.98 -1.30 5.17
N PRO A 291 20.64 -1.39 5.19
CA PRO A 291 19.83 -1.09 6.37
C PRO A 291 19.90 -2.26 7.36
N THR A 292 21.08 -2.47 7.96
CA THR A 292 21.31 -3.53 8.95
C THR A 292 21.02 -3.04 10.35
N TYR A 293 20.81 -3.97 11.28
CA TYR A 293 20.68 -3.62 12.69
C TYR A 293 22.04 -3.60 13.36
N SER A 294 22.49 -2.41 13.76
CA SER A 294 23.84 -2.17 14.30
C SER A 294 24.14 -2.89 15.62
N ALA A 295 23.12 -3.29 16.39
CA ALA A 295 23.30 -4.05 17.63
C ALA A 295 23.27 -5.58 17.42
N SER A 296 23.11 -6.05 16.17
CA SER A 296 23.17 -7.48 15.83
C SER A 296 24.59 -8.04 16.03
N PRO A 297 24.74 -9.29 16.51
CA PRO A 297 26.05 -9.95 16.56
C PRO A 297 26.55 -10.41 15.18
N LEU A 298 25.71 -10.31 14.14
CA LEU A 298 26.02 -10.73 12.77
C LEU A 298 26.67 -9.59 11.99
N THR A 299 27.57 -9.93 11.07
CA THR A 299 28.09 -8.95 10.10
C THR A 299 26.99 -8.50 9.13
N ASP A 300 27.15 -7.35 8.49
CA ASP A 300 26.16 -6.84 7.53
C ASP A 300 25.87 -7.83 6.39
N ALA A 301 26.91 -8.51 5.90
CA ALA A 301 26.77 -9.56 4.88
C ALA A 301 26.00 -10.80 5.39
N GLN A 302 26.13 -11.15 6.68
CA GLN A 302 25.36 -12.23 7.28
C GLN A 302 23.90 -11.84 7.47
N GLN A 303 23.63 -10.60 7.91
CA GLN A 303 22.25 -10.08 8.01
C GLN A 303 21.57 -10.05 6.64
N TRP A 304 22.28 -9.60 5.60
CA TRP A 304 21.80 -9.70 4.22
C TRP A 304 21.49 -11.14 3.81
N ALA A 305 22.38 -12.09 4.10
CA ALA A 305 22.20 -13.49 3.71
C ALA A 305 20.97 -14.12 4.40
N ASP A 306 20.76 -13.83 5.69
CA ASP A 306 19.60 -14.29 6.45
C ASP A 306 18.30 -13.69 5.90
N GLU A 307 18.31 -12.39 5.59
CA GLU A 307 17.18 -11.70 4.99
C GLU A 307 16.83 -12.26 3.59
N TYR A 308 17.86 -12.50 2.77
CA TYR A 308 17.70 -13.09 1.45
C TYR A 308 17.03 -14.47 1.52
N GLN A 309 17.38 -15.27 2.53
CA GLN A 309 16.75 -16.57 2.78
C GLN A 309 15.31 -16.41 3.26
N ARG A 310 15.03 -15.42 4.12
CA ARG A 310 13.69 -15.16 4.68
C ARG A 310 12.65 -14.87 3.60
N LEU A 311 13.03 -14.25 2.48
CA LEU A 311 12.12 -13.97 1.34
C LEU A 311 11.30 -15.20 0.89
N THR A 312 11.82 -16.41 1.07
CA THR A 312 11.15 -17.67 0.68
C THR A 312 9.89 -17.99 1.46
N THR A 313 9.73 -17.41 2.67
CA THR A 313 8.61 -17.68 3.57
C THR A 313 7.60 -16.53 3.62
N THR A 314 7.93 -15.35 3.09
CA THR A 314 7.15 -14.12 3.26
C THR A 314 5.75 -14.22 2.68
N VAL A 315 5.58 -14.86 1.51
CA VAL A 315 4.26 -15.11 0.92
C VAL A 315 3.36 -15.94 1.85
N GLN A 316 3.93 -16.96 2.51
CA GLN A 316 3.18 -17.78 3.45
C GLN A 316 2.84 -17.01 4.72
N THR A 317 3.80 -16.25 5.27
CA THR A 317 3.57 -15.34 6.40
C THR A 317 2.42 -14.37 6.11
N ASN A 318 2.43 -13.72 4.95
CA ASN A 318 1.38 -12.78 4.56
C ASN A 318 0.02 -13.44 4.36
N TYR A 319 -0.01 -14.65 3.79
CA TYR A 319 -1.25 -15.42 3.71
C TYR A 319 -1.82 -15.75 5.09
N ASP A 320 -0.97 -16.17 6.03
CA ASP A 320 -1.39 -16.49 7.39
C ASP A 320 -1.88 -15.25 8.12
N ARG A 321 -1.20 -14.10 7.92
CA ARG A 321 -1.66 -12.79 8.41
C ARG A 321 -3.04 -12.43 7.87
N PHE A 322 -3.26 -12.62 6.56
CA PHE A 322 -4.56 -12.40 5.93
C PHE A 322 -5.63 -13.27 6.58
N ILE A 323 -5.45 -14.59 6.64
CA ILE A 323 -6.47 -15.51 7.17
C ILE A 323 -6.81 -15.22 8.63
N SER A 324 -5.81 -14.95 9.48
CA SER A 324 -6.06 -14.66 10.90
C SER A 324 -6.79 -13.34 11.10
N ARG A 325 -6.40 -12.28 10.38
CA ARG A 325 -6.96 -10.93 10.54
C ARG A 325 -8.33 -10.73 9.91
N LEU A 326 -8.77 -11.67 9.06
CA LEU A 326 -10.16 -11.66 8.57
C LEU A 326 -11.18 -11.82 9.69
N GLN A 327 -10.77 -12.33 10.86
CA GLN A 327 -11.63 -12.45 12.04
C GLN A 327 -11.79 -11.14 12.81
N ASN A 328 -10.93 -10.14 12.55
CA ASN A 328 -10.97 -8.89 13.28
C ASN A 328 -12.07 -7.98 12.71
N PRO A 329 -12.75 -7.19 13.56
CA PRO A 329 -13.57 -6.08 13.08
C PRO A 329 -12.75 -5.08 12.26
N MET A 330 -13.42 -4.30 11.42
CA MET A 330 -12.78 -3.27 10.60
C MET A 330 -12.49 -1.99 11.37
N PRO A 331 -11.37 -1.30 11.08
CA PRO A 331 -11.04 -0.01 11.68
C PRO A 331 -12.06 1.09 11.33
N TYR A 332 -12.00 2.19 12.06
CA TYR A 332 -12.96 3.30 12.04
C TYR A 332 -12.26 4.59 12.47
N TRP A 333 -12.89 5.74 12.21
CA TRP A 333 -12.44 7.02 12.76
C TRP A 333 -13.04 7.28 14.14
N GLN A 334 -12.32 8.06 14.95
CA GLN A 334 -12.81 8.53 16.23
C GLN A 334 -12.57 10.04 16.38
N ALA A 335 -13.35 10.69 17.23
CA ALA A 335 -13.25 12.12 17.49
C ALA A 335 -13.62 12.45 18.94
N ALA A 336 -13.08 13.57 19.41
CA ALA A 336 -13.38 14.13 20.71
C ALA A 336 -13.65 15.64 20.59
N SER A 337 -14.71 16.12 21.24
CA SER A 337 -15.10 17.54 21.21
C SER A 337 -15.77 17.98 22.51
N ILE A 338 -15.86 19.29 22.75
CA ILE A 338 -16.66 19.85 23.85
C ILE A 338 -18.03 20.26 23.32
N ASP A 339 -19.07 19.71 23.93
CA ASP A 339 -20.44 20.20 23.73
C ASP A 339 -20.57 21.61 24.30
N THR A 340 -20.84 22.58 23.42
CA THR A 340 -20.93 24.00 23.77
C THR A 340 -22.13 24.37 24.64
N THR A 341 -23.15 23.51 24.70
CA THR A 341 -24.35 23.71 25.52
C THR A 341 -24.18 23.08 26.89
N SER A 342 -23.70 21.83 26.95
CA SER A 342 -23.60 21.08 28.21
C SER A 342 -22.23 21.21 28.91
N GLY A 343 -21.20 21.69 28.21
CA GLY A 343 -19.82 21.76 28.69
C GLY A 343 -19.16 20.39 28.89
N LYS A 344 -19.78 19.32 28.39
CA LYS A 344 -19.27 17.94 28.52
C LYS A 344 -18.29 17.62 27.41
N LEU A 345 -17.34 16.74 27.72
CA LEU A 345 -16.52 16.08 26.72
C LEU A 345 -17.35 14.99 26.03
N VAL A 346 -17.49 15.10 24.72
CA VAL A 346 -18.14 14.16 23.82
C VAL A 346 -17.07 13.34 23.11
N LEU A 347 -17.22 12.02 23.16
CA LEU A 347 -16.33 11.05 22.54
C LEU A 347 -17.17 10.24 21.56
N GLU A 348 -16.84 10.31 20.28
CA GLU A 348 -17.59 9.67 19.20
C GLU A 348 -16.67 8.88 18.28
N TRP A 349 -17.21 7.87 17.62
CA TRP A 349 -16.49 7.05 16.65
C TRP A 349 -17.45 6.48 15.61
N ASP A 350 -16.93 6.02 14.48
CA ASP A 350 -17.75 5.30 13.51
C ASP A 350 -18.03 3.86 13.99
N ALA A 351 -19.14 3.29 13.51
CA ALA A 351 -19.41 1.88 13.77
C ALA A 351 -18.40 1.00 13.03
N SER A 352 -17.68 0.18 13.78
CA SER A 352 -16.84 -0.89 13.22
C SER A 352 -17.70 -1.96 12.55
N PHE A 353 -17.20 -2.49 11.43
CA PHE A 353 -17.86 -3.53 10.66
C PHE A 353 -17.14 -4.86 10.81
N ASP A 354 -17.84 -5.90 11.23
CA ASP A 354 -17.32 -7.26 11.22
C ASP A 354 -17.73 -7.95 9.91
N LEU A 355 -16.76 -8.43 9.13
CA LEU A 355 -17.02 -9.07 7.83
C LEU A 355 -17.83 -10.39 7.95
N GLN A 356 -17.86 -11.02 9.12
CA GLN A 356 -18.69 -12.18 9.44
C GLN A 356 -20.05 -11.79 10.05
N LYS A 357 -20.29 -10.49 10.24
CA LYS A 357 -21.50 -9.89 10.83
C LYS A 357 -21.69 -10.23 12.30
N ASN A 358 -20.59 -10.49 13.02
CA ASN A 358 -20.62 -10.61 14.47
C ASN A 358 -20.99 -9.26 15.12
N PRO A 359 -21.79 -9.24 16.20
CA PRO A 359 -22.05 -8.02 16.95
C PRO A 359 -20.76 -7.43 17.53
N VAL A 360 -20.57 -6.12 17.38
CA VAL A 360 -19.39 -5.40 17.88
C VAL A 360 -19.74 -4.56 19.10
N THR A 361 -18.87 -4.59 20.10
CA THR A 361 -18.91 -3.73 21.29
C THR A 361 -17.62 -2.93 21.42
N TYR A 362 -17.66 -1.83 22.19
CA TYR A 362 -16.53 -0.91 22.31
C TYR A 362 -16.05 -0.73 23.75
N THR A 363 -14.75 -0.54 23.88
CA THR A 363 -14.12 0.08 25.05
C THR A 363 -13.52 1.41 24.66
N VAL A 364 -13.96 2.49 25.30
CA VAL A 364 -13.40 3.84 25.13
C VAL A 364 -12.61 4.23 26.37
N LYS A 365 -11.43 4.82 26.17
CA LYS A 365 -10.59 5.39 27.22
C LYS A 365 -10.17 6.81 26.85
N VAL A 366 -9.98 7.64 27.87
CA VAL A 366 -9.28 8.93 27.76
C VAL A 366 -8.16 8.98 28.79
N ALA A 367 -6.98 9.42 28.38
CA ALA A 367 -5.80 9.52 29.22
C ALA A 367 -5.01 10.82 29.02
N THR A 368 -4.16 11.16 29.98
CA THR A 368 -3.18 12.25 29.90
C THR A 368 -1.85 11.82 29.25
N ASP A 369 -1.69 10.53 28.96
CA ASP A 369 -0.48 9.92 28.40
C ASP A 369 -0.91 8.95 27.28
N PRO A 370 -0.29 9.00 26.09
CA PRO A 370 -0.68 8.16 24.95
C PRO A 370 -0.45 6.66 25.19
N ALA A 371 0.33 6.28 26.20
CA ALA A 371 0.54 4.89 26.58
C ALA A 371 -0.58 4.29 27.45
N PHE A 372 -1.56 5.10 27.87
CA PHE A 372 -2.69 4.68 28.73
C PHE A 372 -2.26 3.92 30.01
N THR A 373 -1.15 4.35 30.63
CA THR A 373 -0.67 3.78 31.90
C THR A 373 -1.71 3.95 33.01
N ALA A 374 -1.73 3.06 34.01
CA ALA A 374 -2.80 2.98 35.01
C ALA A 374 -3.08 4.27 35.81
N GLY A 375 -2.15 5.24 35.86
CA GLY A 375 -2.33 6.54 36.49
C GLY A 375 -2.74 7.68 35.55
N SER A 376 -2.65 7.47 34.23
CA SER A 376 -2.96 8.49 33.22
C SER A 376 -4.42 8.45 32.75
N VAL A 377 -5.10 7.31 32.92
CA VAL A 377 -6.47 7.11 32.44
C VAL A 377 -7.45 7.86 33.34
N ILE A 378 -8.12 8.85 32.77
CA ILE A 378 -9.09 9.72 33.46
C ILE A 378 -10.54 9.35 33.15
N PHE A 379 -10.77 8.56 32.10
CA PHE A 379 -12.09 8.03 31.75
C PHE A 379 -11.95 6.66 31.09
N SER A 380 -12.84 5.73 31.42
CA SER A 380 -12.92 4.42 30.78
C SER A 380 -14.36 3.90 30.84
N LYS A 381 -14.84 3.37 29.72
CA LYS A 381 -16.14 2.70 29.63
C LYS A 381 -16.07 1.53 28.64
N THR A 382 -16.55 0.37 29.08
CA THR A 382 -16.48 -0.91 28.33
C THR A 382 -17.87 -1.46 28.08
N GLY A 383 -18.01 -2.29 27.05
CA GLY A 383 -19.25 -3.00 26.72
C GLY A 383 -20.29 -2.09 26.07
N LEU A 384 -19.84 -1.02 25.43
CA LEU A 384 -20.71 -0.09 24.72
C LEU A 384 -21.19 -0.71 23.41
N SER A 385 -22.50 -0.68 23.16
CA SER A 385 -23.09 -1.01 21.86
C SER A 385 -23.41 0.24 21.03
N THR A 386 -23.22 1.43 21.61
CA THR A 386 -23.37 2.73 20.95
C THR A 386 -22.00 3.29 20.60
N THR A 387 -21.94 4.18 19.62
CA THR A 387 -20.71 4.81 19.15
C THR A 387 -20.46 6.21 19.75
N LEU A 388 -20.95 6.39 20.98
CA LEU A 388 -20.94 7.66 21.68
C LEU A 388 -20.76 7.44 23.18
N ALA A 389 -19.91 8.25 23.79
CA ALA A 389 -19.80 8.41 25.23
C ALA A 389 -19.64 9.89 25.60
N THR A 390 -20.13 10.26 26.77
CA THR A 390 -19.97 11.62 27.31
C THR A 390 -19.42 11.56 28.72
N THR A 391 -18.52 12.47 29.06
CA THR A 391 -17.98 12.62 30.41
C THR A 391 -17.82 14.10 30.77
N THR A 392 -17.54 14.39 32.04
CA THR A 392 -17.14 15.74 32.45
C THR A 392 -15.85 16.11 31.74
N ALA A 393 -15.78 17.31 31.17
CA ALA A 393 -14.54 17.80 30.57
C ALA A 393 -13.45 17.95 31.64
N PRO A 394 -12.24 17.39 31.42
CA PRO A 394 -11.11 17.68 32.30
C PRO A 394 -10.64 19.13 32.10
N ALA A 395 -9.62 19.53 32.85
CA ALA A 395 -9.04 20.86 32.71
C ALA A 395 -8.44 21.08 31.30
N SER A 396 -8.13 22.33 30.96
CA SER A 396 -7.37 22.69 29.76
C SER A 396 -6.07 21.89 29.70
N GLY A 397 -5.75 21.34 28.52
CA GLY A 397 -4.60 20.46 28.33
C GLY A 397 -4.72 19.52 27.13
N THR A 398 -3.67 18.76 26.88
CA THR A 398 -3.62 17.71 25.86
C THR A 398 -3.98 16.36 26.45
N TYR A 399 -4.85 15.63 25.75
CA TYR A 399 -5.35 14.32 26.14
C TYR A 399 -5.33 13.37 24.94
N TYR A 400 -5.48 12.09 25.24
CA TYR A 400 -5.45 11.01 24.27
C TYR A 400 -6.68 10.15 24.44
N MET A 401 -7.36 9.84 23.33
CA MET A 401 -8.51 8.95 23.26
C MET A 401 -8.11 7.66 22.55
N GLN A 402 -8.60 6.53 23.06
CA GLN A 402 -8.49 5.23 22.39
C GLN A 402 -9.82 4.51 22.49
N VAL A 403 -10.35 4.10 21.34
CA VAL A 403 -11.50 3.21 21.24
C VAL A 403 -11.04 1.88 20.65
N VAL A 404 -11.32 0.79 21.36
CA VAL A 404 -11.08 -0.59 20.91
C VAL A 404 -12.43 -1.26 20.63
N ALA A 405 -12.63 -1.71 19.40
CA ALA A 405 -13.76 -2.53 19.01
C ALA A 405 -13.46 -4.00 19.29
N ARG A 406 -14.50 -4.74 19.68
CA ARG A 406 -14.44 -6.17 19.96
C ARG A 406 -15.68 -6.88 19.42
N ASP A 407 -15.49 -7.91 18.60
CA ASP A 407 -16.59 -8.77 18.16
C ASP A 407 -17.05 -9.73 19.28
N SER A 408 -18.11 -10.50 19.01
CA SER A 408 -18.62 -11.50 19.96
C SER A 408 -17.69 -12.70 20.18
N GLU A 409 -16.72 -12.91 19.29
CA GLU A 409 -15.74 -14.01 19.37
C GLU A 409 -14.44 -13.60 20.11
N GLY A 410 -14.30 -12.31 20.45
CA GLY A 410 -13.21 -11.76 21.24
C GLY A 410 -12.07 -11.14 20.41
N HIS A 411 -12.18 -11.11 19.08
CA HIS A 411 -11.24 -10.42 18.20
C HIS A 411 -11.40 -8.90 18.34
N THR A 412 -10.30 -8.17 18.17
CA THR A 412 -10.28 -6.72 18.38
C THR A 412 -9.62 -5.99 17.23
N THR A 413 -10.02 -4.74 17.03
CA THR A 413 -9.29 -3.80 16.18
C THR A 413 -9.20 -2.44 16.86
N HIS A 414 -8.21 -1.68 16.44
CA HIS A 414 -8.07 -0.27 16.74
C HIS A 414 -8.78 0.61 15.70
N ALA A 415 -8.94 1.89 16.05
CA ALA A 415 -9.27 2.95 15.11
C ALA A 415 -8.10 3.24 14.15
N PHE A 416 -8.35 3.99 13.08
CA PHE A 416 -7.33 4.41 12.11
C PHE A 416 -6.26 5.34 12.70
N ASP A 417 -6.58 6.01 13.81
CA ASP A 417 -5.73 7.05 14.38
C ASP A 417 -4.38 6.53 14.86
N ARG A 418 -3.38 7.41 14.76
CA ARG A 418 -2.03 7.17 15.28
C ARG A 418 -1.51 8.44 15.91
N THR A 419 -0.90 8.30 17.07
CA THR A 419 -0.15 9.38 17.71
C THR A 419 1.32 8.97 17.80
N ASP A 420 2.22 9.81 17.31
CA ASP A 420 3.66 9.63 17.45
C ASP A 420 4.21 10.62 18.51
N VAL A 421 4.89 10.11 19.54
CA VAL A 421 5.54 10.95 20.57
C VAL A 421 7.00 10.54 20.70
N GLY A 422 7.90 11.45 20.30
CA GLY A 422 9.32 11.12 20.16
C GLY A 422 9.50 10.03 19.11
N ASN A 423 10.16 8.93 19.49
CA ASN A 423 10.34 7.75 18.64
C ASN A 423 9.28 6.66 18.88
N SER A 424 8.27 6.92 19.71
CA SER A 424 7.23 5.94 20.04
C SER A 424 5.96 6.18 19.25
N ARG A 425 5.43 5.10 18.68
CA ARG A 425 4.21 5.08 17.89
C ARG A 425 3.08 4.43 18.67
N TYR A 426 1.93 5.09 18.75
CA TYR A 426 0.75 4.63 19.47
C TYR A 426 -0.43 4.48 18.50
N PHE A 427 -0.71 3.25 18.09
CA PHE A 427 -1.81 2.92 17.18
C PHE A 427 -3.18 2.94 17.88
N GLY A 428 -4.21 3.35 17.14
CA GLY A 428 -5.56 3.54 17.65
C GLY A 428 -5.73 4.75 18.58
N VAL A 429 -4.73 5.62 18.67
CA VAL A 429 -4.69 6.72 19.64
C VAL A 429 -4.89 8.06 18.95
N PHE A 430 -5.97 8.74 19.30
CA PHE A 430 -6.32 10.08 18.84
C PHE A 430 -5.91 11.14 19.89
N GLN A 431 -5.03 12.05 19.51
CA GLN A 431 -4.63 13.19 20.34
C GLN A 431 -5.60 14.37 20.15
N PHE A 432 -6.05 14.99 21.25
CA PHE A 432 -6.84 16.22 21.21
C PHE A 432 -6.44 17.19 22.32
N THR A 433 -6.72 18.48 22.11
CA THR A 433 -6.42 19.54 23.08
C THR A 433 -7.70 20.26 23.47
N LEU A 434 -7.88 20.46 24.77
CA LEU A 434 -8.98 21.23 25.33
C LEU A 434 -8.52 22.65 25.66
N PRO A 435 -9.34 23.68 25.35
CA PRO A 435 -8.99 25.08 25.55
C PRO A 435 -8.91 25.48 27.03
#